data_AF-A0A2U2XFP5-F1
#
_entry.id   AF-A0A2U2XFP5-F1
#
_cell.length_a   1.000
_cell.length_b   1.000
_cell.length_c   1.000
_cell.angle_alpha   90.00
_cell.angle_beta   90.00
_cell.angle_gamma   90.00
#
_symmetry.space_group_name_H-M   'P 1'
#
loop_
_entity.id
_entity.type
_entity.pdbx_description
1 polymer ?
#
loop_
_entity_poly.entity_id
_entity_poly.type
_entity_poly.pdbx_seq_one_letter_code
_entity_poly.pdbx_strand_id
1 'polypeptide(L)'
;MKTIAILTFIFFSTCIFAQKAHRTIDDIIHQGDKKAGIYRVSGTHLQTAVVNMHYGSAKILSVMDKKVLQNANIIQIDLVYTNYPKDQDITELNKQRILNMLSIRPDIIKNRGITWSIVRQMYCSSESQAKMMFHGAVIYYQPEQGQLLNKIEQEEYAALPIKDDKKITDKELEKKFRDDPVVLKAFERNNWINPVIVADVTCSMYPYMEQMAFWFLLKMNKNEEAYIALFNDGDGMPNNQKAIGITGGIHTIKTKEYKQFRENLLHSVSFGCSGDREENDIEALLKAQKENPKAKEIILIADNLSDFRDHELISKVKTPVRIVLCGTKYRLNVQYLNLAFATGGSIHTIKEDLNDLIGKSEGETFKFMGRKYSIQDGIVVENISEKIQM
;
A
#
# COMPACT_ATOMS: atom_id res chain seq x y z
N MET A 1 -21.43 -28.91 65.67
CA MET A 1 -21.37 -27.67 64.85
C MET A 1 -19.95 -27.55 64.32
N LYS A 2 -19.73 -27.83 63.03
CA LYS A 2 -18.43 -27.60 62.36
C LYS A 2 -18.71 -26.68 61.18
N THR A 3 -18.27 -25.43 61.30
CA THR A 3 -18.42 -24.38 60.30
C THR A 3 -17.40 -24.63 59.19
N ILE A 4 -17.87 -24.90 57.97
CA ILE A 4 -17.02 -24.99 56.78
C ILE A 4 -16.90 -23.57 56.21
N ALA A 5 -15.70 -23.00 56.28
CA ALA A 5 -15.37 -21.74 55.62
C ALA A 5 -15.08 -22.03 54.14
N ILE A 6 -15.94 -21.53 53.26
CA ILE A 6 -15.73 -21.56 51.81
C ILE A 6 -14.81 -20.38 51.46
N LEU A 7 -13.58 -20.67 51.03
CA LEU A 7 -12.64 -19.68 50.52
C LEU A 7 -12.98 -19.40 49.05
N THR A 8 -13.60 -18.26 48.77
CA THR A 8 -13.87 -17.82 47.39
C THR A 8 -12.60 -17.23 46.80
N PHE A 9 -11.93 -17.98 45.92
CA PHE A 9 -10.79 -17.49 45.15
C PHE A 9 -11.30 -16.55 44.04
N ILE A 10 -11.17 -15.24 44.26
CA ILE A 10 -11.41 -14.23 43.22
C ILE A 10 -10.18 -14.21 42.32
N PHE A 11 -10.28 -14.82 41.14
CA PHE A 11 -9.31 -14.66 40.06
C PHE A 11 -9.42 -13.22 39.55
N PHE A 12 -8.50 -12.35 39.97
CA PHE A 12 -8.25 -11.09 39.28
C PHE A 12 -7.56 -11.42 37.94
N SER A 13 -8.36 -11.48 36.88
CA SER A 13 -7.83 -11.45 35.51
C SER A 13 -7.23 -10.06 35.27
N THR A 14 -5.92 -9.92 35.43
CA THR A 14 -5.21 -8.75 34.92
C THR A 14 -5.22 -8.85 33.39
N CYS A 15 -6.15 -8.15 32.75
CA CYS A 15 -6.05 -7.84 31.33
C CYS A 15 -4.81 -6.96 31.15
N ILE A 16 -3.67 -7.59 30.82
CA ILE A 16 -2.52 -6.89 30.28
C ILE A 16 -2.94 -6.46 28.88
N PHE A 17 -3.54 -5.28 28.76
CA PHE A 17 -3.56 -4.59 27.49
C PHE A 17 -2.11 -4.35 27.11
N ALA A 18 -1.59 -5.14 26.17
CA ALA A 18 -0.34 -4.83 25.50
C ALA A 18 -0.51 -3.46 24.85
N GLN A 19 -0.05 -2.41 25.53
CA GLN A 19 0.04 -1.08 24.92
C GLN A 19 0.96 -1.24 23.72
N LYS A 20 0.40 -1.03 22.53
CA LYS A 20 1.14 -1.06 21.26
C LYS A 20 2.26 -0.02 21.40
N ALA A 21 3.47 -0.45 21.74
CA ALA A 21 4.57 0.45 22.07
C ALA A 21 4.77 1.45 20.91
N HIS A 22 4.74 2.76 21.18
CA HIS A 22 4.93 3.73 20.10
C HIS A 22 6.32 3.55 19.48
N ARG A 23 6.41 3.60 18.14
CA ARG A 23 7.71 3.51 17.45
C ARG A 23 8.62 4.64 17.94
N THR A 24 9.86 4.30 18.27
CA THR A 24 10.90 5.21 18.74
C THR A 24 11.91 5.54 17.63
N ILE A 25 12.82 6.49 17.89
CA ILE A 25 13.94 6.76 16.98
C ILE A 25 14.91 5.59 16.96
N ASP A 26 15.11 4.95 18.11
CA ASP A 26 15.98 3.79 18.21
C ASP A 26 15.46 2.65 17.34
N ASP A 27 14.15 2.41 17.26
CA ASP A 27 13.57 1.42 16.35
C ASP A 27 13.93 1.70 14.88
N ILE A 28 13.96 2.98 14.49
CA ILE A 28 14.29 3.43 13.13
C ILE A 28 15.77 3.26 12.83
N ILE A 29 16.66 3.56 13.78
CA ILE A 29 18.11 3.50 13.56
C ILE A 29 18.62 2.05 13.60
N HIS A 30 18.09 1.22 14.51
CA HIS A 30 18.57 -0.14 14.71
C HIS A 30 18.08 -1.14 13.66
N GLN A 31 17.26 -0.73 12.69
CA GLN A 31 16.87 -1.55 11.55
C GLN A 31 18.05 -1.89 10.61
N GLY A 32 19.20 -1.22 10.78
CA GLY A 32 20.39 -1.39 9.95
C GLY A 32 20.36 -0.50 8.70
N ASP A 33 21.53 -0.32 8.10
CA ASP A 33 21.71 0.54 6.93
C ASP A 33 21.79 -0.25 5.62
N LYS A 34 21.14 0.28 4.58
CA LYS A 34 21.30 -0.18 3.20
C LYS A 34 22.54 0.47 2.62
N LYS A 35 23.45 -0.34 2.09
CA LYS A 35 24.64 0.14 1.38
C LYS A 35 24.27 0.48 -0.07
N ALA A 36 24.62 1.68 -0.51
CA ALA A 36 24.46 2.14 -1.88
C ALA A 36 25.78 2.72 -2.40
N GLY A 37 26.02 2.74 -3.72
CA GLY A 37 27.18 3.45 -4.28
C GLY A 37 27.04 4.96 -4.08
N ILE A 38 26.28 5.60 -4.96
CA ILE A 38 25.78 6.97 -4.82
C ILE A 38 24.26 6.86 -4.71
N TYR A 39 23.67 7.55 -3.74
CA TYR A 39 22.21 7.57 -3.60
C TYR A 39 21.58 8.25 -4.80
N ARG A 40 20.54 7.63 -5.34
CA ARG A 40 19.71 8.20 -6.40
C ARG A 40 18.26 8.04 -5.99
N VAL A 41 17.49 9.10 -6.16
CA VAL A 41 16.04 9.04 -6.00
C VAL A 41 15.52 7.98 -6.98
N SER A 42 14.84 6.98 -6.45
CA SER A 42 14.17 5.98 -7.29
C SER A 42 13.04 6.65 -8.09
N GLY A 43 12.89 6.31 -9.37
CA GLY A 43 11.68 6.64 -10.12
C GLY A 43 10.49 5.92 -9.49
N THR A 44 9.47 6.68 -9.12
CA THR A 44 8.24 6.21 -8.47
C THR A 44 7.07 7.11 -8.85
N HIS A 45 5.83 6.63 -8.72
CA HIS A 45 4.63 7.48 -8.85
C HIS A 45 4.47 8.47 -7.67
N LEU A 46 5.26 8.32 -6.59
CA LEU A 46 5.26 9.24 -5.47
C LEU A 46 6.04 10.52 -5.78
N GLN A 47 5.61 11.63 -5.19
CA GLN A 47 6.38 12.87 -5.16
C GLN A 47 7.52 12.77 -4.13
N THR A 48 8.55 13.59 -4.34
CA THR A 48 9.76 13.58 -3.51
C THR A 48 10.15 14.95 -3.05
N ALA A 49 10.33 15.12 -1.75
CA ALA A 49 10.91 16.32 -1.15
C ALA A 49 12.28 16.01 -0.55
N VAL A 50 13.25 16.90 -0.77
CA VAL A 50 14.61 16.77 -0.24
C VAL A 50 14.81 17.68 0.97
N VAL A 51 15.25 17.10 2.07
CA VAL A 51 15.78 17.78 3.25
C VAL A 51 17.29 17.73 3.17
N ASN A 52 17.94 18.84 2.81
CA ASN A 52 19.39 18.89 2.76
C ASN A 52 19.96 19.13 4.16
N MET A 53 21.03 18.42 4.49
CA MET A 53 21.79 18.59 5.73
C MET A 53 23.28 18.69 5.40
N HIS A 54 24.05 19.31 6.29
CA HIS A 54 25.51 19.34 6.11
C HIS A 54 26.15 17.96 6.35
N TYR A 55 27.23 17.67 5.62
CA TYR A 55 28.16 16.59 5.93
C TYR A 55 28.62 16.69 7.40
N GLY A 56 28.64 15.56 8.10
CA GLY A 56 29.05 15.48 9.51
C GLY A 56 28.17 16.24 10.51
N SER A 57 27.01 16.75 10.10
CA SER A 57 26.13 17.55 10.96
C SER A 57 24.66 17.14 10.83
N ALA A 58 23.88 17.43 11.88
CA ALA A 58 22.42 17.30 11.89
C ALA A 58 21.71 18.59 11.42
N LYS A 59 22.45 19.67 11.16
CA LYS A 59 21.88 20.96 10.76
C LYS A 59 21.17 20.84 9.41
N ILE A 60 19.88 21.14 9.40
CA ILE A 60 19.08 21.28 8.18
C ILE A 60 19.48 22.57 7.46
N LEU A 61 19.80 22.44 6.17
CA LEU A 61 20.16 23.52 5.27
C LEU A 61 18.95 24.07 4.52
N SER A 62 18.16 23.16 3.96
CA SER A 62 16.96 23.49 3.20
C SER A 62 15.98 22.33 3.22
N VAL A 63 14.71 22.66 3.01
CA VAL A 63 13.61 21.71 2.96
C VAL A 63 12.77 22.06 1.75
N MET A 64 12.78 21.20 0.73
CA MET A 64 11.82 21.30 -0.38
C MET A 64 10.41 21.01 0.14
N ASP A 65 9.41 21.69 -0.44
CA ASP A 65 7.99 21.45 -0.19
C ASP A 65 7.59 21.45 1.29
N LYS A 66 8.31 22.23 2.12
CA LYS A 66 8.14 22.26 3.57
C LYS A 66 6.68 22.42 4.00
N LYS A 67 5.91 23.28 3.32
CA LYS A 67 4.48 23.50 3.60
C LYS A 67 3.63 22.28 3.24
N VAL A 68 3.88 21.65 2.09
CA VAL A 68 3.18 20.44 1.64
C VAL A 68 3.41 19.31 2.63
N LEU A 69 4.66 19.11 3.06
CA LEU A 69 5.06 18.05 3.97
C LEU A 69 4.36 18.08 5.34
N GLN A 70 3.85 19.25 5.77
CA GLN A 70 3.11 19.36 7.02
C GLN A 70 1.85 18.49 7.02
N ASN A 71 1.20 18.33 5.86
CA ASN A 71 -0.09 17.65 5.72
C ASN A 71 -0.05 16.45 4.77
N ALA A 72 0.99 16.31 3.94
CA ALA A 72 1.10 15.26 2.93
C ALA A 72 0.88 13.84 3.48
N ASN A 73 0.54 12.86 2.64
CA ASN A 73 0.64 11.46 3.05
C ASN A 73 2.04 10.92 2.80
N ILE A 74 2.91 10.93 3.81
CA ILE A 74 4.29 10.43 3.70
C ILE A 74 4.27 8.90 3.71
N ILE A 75 4.91 8.30 2.71
CA ILE A 75 5.00 6.85 2.54
C ILE A 75 6.37 6.32 2.95
N GLN A 76 7.44 7.04 2.61
CA GLN A 76 8.81 6.63 2.94
C GLN A 76 9.72 7.82 3.24
N ILE A 77 10.69 7.60 4.13
CA ILE A 77 11.78 8.53 4.41
C ILE A 77 13.10 7.78 4.31
N ASP A 78 13.97 8.24 3.43
CA ASP A 78 15.33 7.75 3.28
C ASP A 78 16.29 8.73 3.96
N LEU A 79 16.87 8.34 5.10
CA LEU A 79 17.96 9.10 5.72
C LEU A 79 19.28 8.70 5.07
N VAL A 80 19.90 9.61 4.34
CA VAL A 80 21.07 9.36 3.51
C VAL A 80 22.31 10.02 4.10
N TYR A 81 23.39 9.23 4.20
CA TYR A 81 24.70 9.69 4.62
C TYR A 81 25.82 8.93 3.89
N THR A 82 27.08 9.29 4.16
CA THR A 82 28.27 8.67 3.54
C THR A 82 29.00 7.75 4.50
N ASN A 83 29.66 6.72 3.98
CA ASN A 83 30.56 5.85 4.74
C ASN A 83 31.92 6.52 5.09
N TYR A 84 31.91 7.82 5.32
CA TYR A 84 33.10 8.58 5.67
C TYR A 84 32.80 9.54 6.84
N PRO A 85 33.68 9.61 7.85
CA PRO A 85 34.90 8.80 8.04
C PRO A 85 34.58 7.30 8.14
N LYS A 86 35.47 6.46 7.59
CA LYS A 86 35.26 5.01 7.59
C LYS A 86 35.24 4.50 9.03
N ASP A 87 34.39 3.52 9.29
CA ASP A 87 34.28 2.82 10.57
C ASP A 87 33.88 3.70 11.77
N GLN A 88 33.45 4.95 11.51
CA GLN A 88 32.87 5.79 12.55
C GLN A 88 31.43 5.38 12.83
N ASP A 89 31.11 5.22 14.12
CA ASP A 89 29.72 5.15 14.56
C ASP A 89 29.08 6.53 14.48
N ILE A 90 28.05 6.64 13.65
CA ILE A 90 27.30 7.87 13.41
C ILE A 90 25.85 7.76 13.91
N THR A 91 25.56 6.76 14.74
CA THR A 91 24.24 6.49 15.30
C THR A 91 23.65 7.74 15.94
N GLU A 92 24.39 8.39 16.85
CA GLU A 92 23.92 9.61 17.52
C GLU A 92 23.71 10.78 16.54
N LEU A 93 24.59 10.94 15.56
CA LEU A 93 24.41 11.97 14.52
C LEU A 93 23.11 11.75 13.74
N ASN A 94 22.80 10.50 13.37
CA ASN A 94 21.58 10.17 12.65
C ASN A 94 20.33 10.31 13.52
N LYS A 95 20.38 10.00 14.82
CA LYS A 95 19.29 10.30 15.77
C LYS A 95 19.00 11.80 15.79
N GLN A 96 20.04 12.64 15.89
CA GLN A 96 19.88 14.09 15.86
C GLN A 96 19.30 14.60 14.53
N ARG A 97 19.67 13.98 13.40
CA ARG A 97 19.07 14.28 12.09
C ARG A 97 17.57 14.01 12.07
N ILE A 98 17.14 12.85 12.57
CA ILE A 98 15.72 12.47 12.67
C ILE A 98 14.98 13.42 13.62
N LEU A 99 15.56 13.74 14.78
CA LEU A 99 14.98 14.72 15.72
C LEU A 99 14.77 16.08 15.07
N ASN A 100 15.74 16.59 14.32
CA ASN A 100 15.61 17.88 13.64
C ASN A 100 14.50 17.87 12.58
N MET A 101 14.20 16.73 11.97
CA MET A 101 13.09 16.60 11.02
C MET A 101 11.71 16.72 11.68
N LEU A 102 11.60 16.57 13.02
CA LEU A 102 10.34 16.83 13.74
C LEU A 102 9.87 18.29 13.61
N SER A 103 10.79 19.21 13.33
CA SER A 103 10.44 20.61 13.03
C SER A 103 9.72 20.80 11.67
N ILE A 104 9.83 19.81 10.79
CA ILE A 104 9.12 19.78 9.50
C ILE A 104 7.75 19.15 9.72
N ARG A 105 7.73 18.00 10.42
CA ARG A 105 6.51 17.25 10.71
C ARG A 105 6.64 16.45 12.02
N PRO A 106 5.83 16.76 13.05
CA PRO A 106 5.98 16.16 14.38
C PRO A 106 5.66 14.67 14.50
N ASP A 107 4.85 14.09 13.62
CA ASP A 107 4.36 12.70 13.74
C ASP A 107 5.22 11.67 13.00
N ILE A 108 6.27 12.07 12.27
CA ILE A 108 7.03 11.15 11.38
C ILE A 108 7.66 9.95 12.08
N ILE A 109 7.98 10.07 13.37
CA ILE A 109 8.49 8.95 14.17
C ILE A 109 7.33 8.03 14.58
N LYS A 110 6.23 8.60 15.08
CA LYS A 110 5.10 7.83 15.62
C LYS A 110 4.27 7.14 14.54
N ASN A 111 4.22 7.71 13.33
CA ASN A 111 3.44 7.20 12.21
C ASN A 111 4.08 5.93 11.63
N ARG A 112 3.62 4.77 12.09
CA ARG A 112 4.07 3.44 11.62
C ARG A 112 3.78 3.17 10.14
N GLY A 113 2.91 3.96 9.50
CA GLY A 113 2.67 3.89 8.06
C GLY A 113 3.85 4.39 7.22
N ILE A 114 4.76 5.18 7.82
CA ILE A 114 5.97 5.67 7.15
C ILE A 114 7.06 4.61 7.21
N THR A 115 7.52 4.16 6.05
CA THR A 115 8.69 3.29 5.94
C THR A 115 9.97 4.12 6.08
N TRP A 116 10.88 3.71 6.96
CA TRP A 116 12.18 4.36 7.07
C TRP A 116 13.26 3.51 6.39
N SER A 117 14.20 4.16 5.73
CA SER A 117 15.41 3.51 5.22
C SER A 117 16.63 4.33 5.62
N ILE A 118 17.58 3.69 6.28
CA ILE A 118 18.87 4.30 6.58
C ILE A 118 19.82 3.93 5.44
N VAL A 119 20.32 4.89 4.66
CA VAL A 119 21.12 4.62 3.46
C VAL A 119 22.53 5.17 3.60
N ARG A 120 23.51 4.25 3.57
CA ARG A 120 24.93 4.55 3.62
C ARG A 120 25.53 4.50 2.21
N GLN A 121 26.00 5.65 1.75
CA GLN A 121 26.68 5.78 0.46
C GLN A 121 28.15 5.40 0.58
N MET A 122 28.61 4.51 -0.29
CA MET A 122 29.92 3.86 -0.22
C MET A 122 30.94 4.46 -1.19
N TYR A 123 30.51 5.30 -2.14
CA TYR A 123 31.37 5.83 -3.22
C TYR A 123 32.16 7.09 -2.81
N CYS A 124 32.71 7.09 -1.60
CA CYS A 124 33.63 8.12 -1.11
C CYS A 124 34.83 7.49 -0.38
N SER A 125 36.02 8.02 -0.63
CA SER A 125 37.29 7.60 -0.03
C SER A 125 38.01 8.72 0.72
N SER A 126 37.53 9.95 0.61
CA SER A 126 38.08 11.13 1.28
C SER A 126 36.96 12.04 1.80
N GLU A 127 37.30 12.92 2.73
CA GLU A 127 36.37 13.92 3.27
C GLU A 127 35.82 14.84 2.17
N SER A 128 36.67 15.26 1.22
CA SER A 128 36.25 16.11 0.10
C SER A 128 35.23 15.42 -0.80
N GLN A 129 35.44 14.13 -1.11
CA GLN A 129 34.46 13.34 -1.86
C GLN A 129 33.16 13.19 -1.07
N ALA A 130 33.27 12.89 0.23
CA ALA A 130 32.10 12.76 1.10
C ALA A 130 31.29 14.06 1.11
N LYS A 131 31.92 15.23 1.33
CA LYS A 131 31.27 16.55 1.33
C LYS A 131 30.52 16.90 0.04
N MET A 132 30.90 16.33 -1.10
CA MET A 132 30.21 16.53 -2.38
C MET A 132 28.98 15.63 -2.56
N MET A 133 28.86 14.57 -1.77
CA MET A 133 27.72 13.66 -1.84
C MET A 133 26.54 14.20 -1.03
N PHE A 134 25.35 13.68 -1.32
CA PHE A 134 24.13 14.10 -0.63
C PHE A 134 24.12 13.64 0.83
N HIS A 135 23.78 14.54 1.75
CA HIS A 135 23.45 14.24 3.15
C HIS A 135 22.12 14.86 3.49
N GLY A 136 21.29 14.10 4.20
CA GLY A 136 19.99 14.56 4.63
C GLY A 136 18.93 13.49 4.46
N ALA A 137 17.71 13.89 4.13
CA ALA A 137 16.62 12.95 3.93
C ALA A 137 15.88 13.19 2.61
N VAL A 138 15.43 12.10 1.99
CA VAL A 138 14.47 12.15 0.88
C VAL A 138 13.14 11.61 1.38
N ILE A 139 12.10 12.43 1.28
CA ILE A 139 10.76 12.13 1.75
C ILE A 139 9.89 11.83 0.53
N TYR A 140 9.35 10.62 0.47
CA TYR A 140 8.42 10.16 -0.53
C TYR A 140 6.99 10.29 -0.01
N TYR A 141 6.12 10.98 -0.73
CA TYR A 141 4.75 11.20 -0.33
C TYR A 141 3.78 11.10 -1.51
N GLN A 142 2.54 10.71 -1.25
CA GLN A 142 1.50 10.71 -2.27
C GLN A 142 1.15 12.14 -2.68
N PRO A 143 0.91 12.40 -3.97
CA PRO A 143 0.42 13.69 -4.44
C PRO A 143 -0.89 14.05 -3.74
N GLU A 144 -1.16 15.35 -3.61
CA GLU A 144 -2.45 15.82 -3.12
C GLU A 144 -3.55 15.34 -4.07
N GLN A 145 -4.47 14.53 -3.55
CA GLN A 145 -5.64 14.10 -4.29
C GLN A 145 -6.64 15.24 -4.34
N GLY A 146 -6.84 15.79 -5.53
CA GLY A 146 -7.73 16.93 -5.74
C GLY A 146 -8.05 17.13 -7.21
N GLN A 147 -8.76 18.22 -7.52
CA GLN A 147 -9.29 18.48 -8.86
C GLN A 147 -8.23 18.50 -9.96
N LEU A 148 -7.02 19.00 -9.66
CA LEU A 148 -5.93 19.05 -10.64
C LEU A 148 -5.45 17.64 -11.00
N LEU A 149 -5.19 16.79 -10.00
CA LEU A 149 -4.77 15.40 -10.23
C LEU A 149 -5.87 14.62 -10.96
N ASN A 150 -7.13 14.79 -10.53
CA ASN A 150 -8.30 14.17 -11.16
C ASN A 150 -8.35 14.51 -12.66
N LYS A 151 -8.18 15.78 -13.02
CA LYS A 151 -8.19 16.22 -14.41
C LYS A 151 -7.07 15.57 -15.23
N ILE A 152 -5.85 15.50 -14.69
CA ILE A 152 -4.71 14.86 -15.35
C ILE A 152 -5.01 13.38 -15.58
N GLU A 153 -5.48 12.67 -14.56
CA GLU A 153 -5.80 11.26 -14.64
C GLU A 153 -6.94 10.96 -15.64
N GLN A 154 -8.00 11.79 -15.64
CA GLN A 154 -9.06 11.69 -16.65
C GLN A 154 -8.52 11.85 -18.07
N GLU A 155 -7.63 12.81 -18.30
CA GLU A 155 -7.00 13.04 -19.61
C GLU A 155 -6.14 11.83 -20.04
N GLU A 156 -5.36 11.26 -19.12
CA GLU A 156 -4.54 10.07 -19.37
C GLU A 156 -5.40 8.83 -19.68
N TYR A 157 -6.47 8.57 -18.91
CA TYR A 157 -7.38 7.47 -19.23
C TYR A 157 -8.20 7.73 -20.50
N ALA A 158 -8.55 8.99 -20.80
CA ALA A 158 -9.21 9.33 -22.05
C ALA A 158 -8.30 9.07 -23.27
N ALA A 159 -6.98 9.09 -23.09
CA ALA A 159 -6.01 8.72 -24.12
C ALA A 159 -5.88 7.20 -24.35
N LEU A 160 -6.49 6.36 -23.50
CA LEU A 160 -6.57 4.91 -23.76
C LEU A 160 -7.26 4.65 -25.10
N PRO A 161 -6.88 3.57 -25.83
CA PRO A 161 -7.50 3.21 -27.10
C PRO A 161 -9.03 3.23 -27.00
N ILE A 162 -9.73 3.69 -28.02
CA ILE A 162 -11.21 3.70 -28.04
C ILE A 162 -11.77 2.34 -28.49
N LYS A 163 -11.02 1.66 -29.37
CA LYS A 163 -11.38 0.37 -29.98
C LYS A 163 -10.32 -0.68 -29.64
N ASP A 164 -10.70 -1.93 -29.83
CA ASP A 164 -9.86 -3.13 -29.70
C ASP A 164 -9.13 -3.48 -31.01
N ASP A 165 -9.11 -2.58 -31.99
CA ASP A 165 -8.49 -2.78 -33.31
C ASP A 165 -6.96 -2.73 -33.26
N LYS A 166 -6.40 -2.03 -32.29
CA LYS A 166 -4.96 -1.98 -32.07
C LYS A 166 -4.47 -3.29 -31.46
N LYS A 167 -3.74 -4.08 -32.24
CA LYS A 167 -2.98 -5.22 -31.73
C LYS A 167 -1.85 -4.73 -30.83
N ILE A 168 -1.95 -5.01 -29.54
CA ILE A 168 -0.91 -4.73 -28.56
C ILE A 168 0.01 -5.95 -28.45
N THR A 169 1.31 -5.71 -28.40
CA THR A 169 2.32 -6.76 -28.22
C THR A 169 2.84 -6.79 -26.78
N ASP A 170 3.27 -7.95 -26.32
CA ASP A 170 3.90 -8.11 -24.99
C ASP A 170 5.10 -7.16 -24.82
N LYS A 171 5.88 -6.96 -25.88
CA LYS A 171 7.03 -6.03 -25.87
C LYS A 171 6.61 -4.57 -25.64
N GLU A 172 5.46 -4.15 -26.16
CA GLU A 172 4.93 -2.81 -25.89
C GLU A 172 4.49 -2.68 -24.43
N LEU A 173 3.87 -3.71 -23.87
CA LEU A 173 3.47 -3.75 -22.46
C LEU A 173 4.67 -3.75 -21.53
N GLU A 174 5.67 -4.58 -21.79
CA GLU A 174 6.93 -4.61 -21.04
C GLU A 174 7.65 -3.26 -21.08
N LYS A 175 7.59 -2.56 -22.23
CA LYS A 175 8.17 -1.23 -22.34
C LYS A 175 7.37 -0.20 -21.53
N LYS A 176 6.04 -0.24 -21.60
CA LYS A 176 5.16 0.74 -20.96
C LYS A 176 5.07 0.56 -19.45
N PHE A 177 4.96 -0.68 -18.98
CA PHE A 177 4.75 -1.02 -17.57
C PHE A 177 6.01 -1.60 -16.91
N ARG A 178 7.20 -1.35 -17.46
CA ARG A 178 8.46 -1.95 -17.02
C ARG A 178 8.66 -1.93 -15.50
N ASP A 179 8.38 -0.79 -14.90
CA ASP A 179 8.78 -0.52 -13.52
C ASP A 179 7.80 -1.09 -12.48
N ASP A 180 6.51 -1.24 -12.84
CA ASP A 180 5.48 -1.72 -11.92
C ASP A 180 4.28 -2.43 -12.61
N PRO A 181 4.47 -3.59 -13.27
CA PRO A 181 3.43 -4.31 -14.01
C PRO A 181 2.59 -5.24 -13.10
N VAL A 182 2.27 -4.83 -11.87
CA VAL A 182 1.64 -5.69 -10.85
C VAL A 182 0.35 -6.38 -11.32
N VAL A 183 -0.56 -5.65 -11.96
CA VAL A 183 -1.84 -6.20 -12.42
C VAL A 183 -1.58 -7.21 -13.54
N LEU A 184 -0.83 -6.82 -14.57
CA LEU A 184 -0.49 -7.72 -15.68
C LEU A 184 0.18 -9.00 -15.18
N LYS A 185 1.17 -8.89 -14.28
CA LYS A 185 1.91 -10.03 -13.75
C LYS A 185 1.06 -10.93 -12.87
N ALA A 186 0.15 -10.38 -12.07
CA ALA A 186 -0.78 -11.19 -11.27
C ALA A 186 -1.72 -12.00 -12.18
N PHE A 187 -2.32 -11.36 -13.19
CA PHE A 187 -3.20 -12.04 -14.15
C PHE A 187 -2.45 -13.08 -15.00
N GLU A 188 -1.21 -12.81 -15.41
CA GLU A 188 -0.34 -13.74 -16.15
C GLU A 188 -0.08 -15.02 -15.34
N ARG A 189 0.20 -14.89 -14.04
CA ARG A 189 0.49 -16.04 -13.16
C ARG A 189 -0.76 -16.85 -12.78
N ASN A 190 -1.95 -16.25 -12.78
CA ASN A 190 -3.13 -16.83 -12.11
C ASN A 190 -4.32 -17.23 -13.01
N ASN A 191 -4.21 -17.14 -14.35
CA ASN A 191 -5.19 -17.63 -15.35
C ASN A 191 -6.68 -17.72 -14.95
N TRP A 192 -7.26 -16.64 -14.39
CA TRP A 192 -8.66 -16.62 -13.96
C TRP A 192 -9.65 -16.58 -15.15
N ILE A 193 -10.51 -17.58 -15.31
CA ILE A 193 -11.45 -17.68 -16.46
C ILE A 193 -12.83 -17.12 -16.07
N ASN A 194 -13.44 -16.30 -16.94
CA ASN A 194 -14.70 -15.56 -16.67
C ASN A 194 -14.71 -14.85 -15.29
N PRO A 195 -13.75 -13.95 -15.04
CA PRO A 195 -13.55 -13.38 -13.72
C PRO A 195 -14.69 -12.43 -13.31
N VAL A 196 -15.02 -12.46 -12.02
CA VAL A 196 -15.74 -11.38 -11.33
C VAL A 196 -14.67 -10.47 -10.73
N ILE A 197 -14.51 -9.29 -11.32
CA ILE A 197 -13.48 -8.32 -10.94
C ILE A 197 -14.13 -7.19 -10.15
N VAL A 198 -13.52 -6.84 -9.04
CA VAL A 198 -13.76 -5.62 -8.28
C VAL A 198 -12.46 -4.82 -8.34
N ALA A 199 -12.52 -3.54 -8.70
CA ALA A 199 -11.32 -2.73 -8.79
C ALA A 199 -11.55 -1.35 -8.19
N ASP A 200 -10.61 -0.98 -7.33
CA ASP A 200 -10.41 0.39 -6.87
C ASP A 200 -10.04 1.26 -8.08
N VAL A 201 -10.75 2.37 -8.25
CA VAL A 201 -10.48 3.40 -9.25
C VAL A 201 -10.38 4.80 -8.64
N THR A 202 -10.02 4.88 -7.36
CA THR A 202 -9.57 6.12 -6.75
C THR A 202 -8.26 6.60 -7.38
N CYS A 203 -7.93 7.88 -7.17
CA CYS A 203 -6.80 8.48 -7.89
C CYS A 203 -5.41 7.93 -7.51
N SER A 204 -5.28 7.23 -6.38
CA SER A 204 -4.03 6.52 -6.08
C SER A 204 -3.84 5.27 -6.94
N MET A 205 -4.89 4.81 -7.61
CA MET A 205 -4.83 3.68 -8.53
C MET A 205 -4.29 4.01 -9.91
N TYR A 206 -3.98 5.28 -10.21
CA TYR A 206 -3.18 5.61 -11.38
C TYR A 206 -1.69 5.24 -11.17
N PRO A 207 -1.03 4.52 -12.11
CA PRO A 207 -1.51 4.08 -13.43
C PRO A 207 -1.96 2.59 -13.49
N TYR A 208 -2.23 1.93 -12.37
CA TYR A 208 -2.56 0.50 -12.33
C TYR A 208 -3.80 0.14 -13.16
N MET A 209 -4.80 1.02 -13.26
CA MET A 209 -6.00 0.74 -14.08
C MET A 209 -5.73 0.77 -15.59
N GLU A 210 -4.64 1.41 -16.04
CA GLU A 210 -4.20 1.24 -17.42
C GLU A 210 -3.84 -0.23 -17.67
N GLN A 211 -3.17 -0.89 -16.73
CA GLN A 211 -2.83 -2.31 -16.87
C GLN A 211 -4.07 -3.19 -16.99
N MET A 212 -5.16 -2.87 -16.27
CA MET A 212 -6.43 -3.57 -16.44
C MET A 212 -7.03 -3.34 -17.83
N ALA A 213 -6.97 -2.12 -18.37
CA ALA A 213 -7.42 -1.83 -19.73
C ALA A 213 -6.63 -2.62 -20.77
N PHE A 214 -5.30 -2.70 -20.61
CA PHE A 214 -4.44 -3.47 -21.51
C PHE A 214 -4.63 -4.99 -21.35
N TRP A 215 -4.85 -5.49 -20.13
CA TRP A 215 -5.24 -6.88 -19.89
C TRP A 215 -6.56 -7.21 -20.61
N PHE A 216 -7.56 -6.33 -20.54
CA PHE A 216 -8.84 -6.51 -21.23
C PHE A 216 -8.64 -6.57 -22.75
N LEU A 217 -7.79 -5.71 -23.32
CA LEU A 217 -7.45 -5.72 -24.75
C LEU A 217 -6.75 -7.00 -25.21
N LEU A 218 -5.96 -7.65 -24.35
CA LEU A 218 -5.25 -8.90 -24.67
C LEU A 218 -6.11 -10.15 -24.50
N LYS A 219 -6.89 -10.23 -23.43
CA LYS A 219 -7.57 -11.47 -23.02
C LYS A 219 -8.81 -11.78 -23.84
N MET A 220 -9.44 -10.76 -24.40
CA MET A 220 -10.75 -10.91 -25.01
C MET A 220 -10.65 -11.38 -26.45
N ASN A 221 -10.62 -12.71 -26.62
CA ASN A 221 -10.86 -13.40 -27.90
C ASN A 221 -12.30 -13.25 -28.43
N LYS A 222 -13.06 -12.25 -27.95
CA LYS A 222 -14.48 -11.94 -28.23
C LYS A 222 -15.51 -12.97 -27.75
N ASN A 223 -15.11 -14.01 -27.01
CA ASN A 223 -16.01 -15.09 -26.56
C ASN A 223 -16.24 -15.15 -25.04
N GLU A 224 -15.38 -14.58 -24.21
CA GLU A 224 -15.54 -14.55 -22.74
C GLU A 224 -16.26 -13.26 -22.32
N GLU A 225 -17.01 -13.27 -21.22
CA GLU A 225 -17.57 -12.06 -20.60
C GLU A 225 -16.93 -11.88 -19.23
N ALA A 226 -16.57 -10.65 -18.86
CA ALA A 226 -16.14 -10.32 -17.51
C ALA A 226 -17.23 -9.52 -16.81
N TYR A 227 -17.47 -9.83 -15.53
CA TYR A 227 -18.18 -8.92 -14.65
C TYR A 227 -17.14 -8.01 -13.97
N ILE A 228 -17.41 -6.71 -13.95
CA ILE A 228 -16.50 -5.70 -13.42
C ILE A 228 -17.32 -4.74 -12.54
N ALA A 229 -16.90 -4.57 -11.29
CA ALA A 229 -17.35 -3.51 -10.40
C ALA A 229 -16.20 -2.55 -10.14
N LEU A 230 -16.34 -1.29 -10.54
CA LEU A 230 -15.35 -0.24 -10.28
C LEU A 230 -15.86 0.60 -9.11
N PHE A 231 -15.05 0.81 -8.08
CA PHE A 231 -15.43 1.64 -6.94
C PHE A 231 -14.51 2.85 -6.76
N ASN A 232 -15.08 4.00 -6.41
CA ASN A 232 -14.38 5.28 -6.31
C ASN A 232 -14.62 6.00 -4.97
N ASP A 233 -15.05 5.24 -3.95
CA ASP A 233 -15.35 5.73 -2.61
C ASP A 233 -16.45 6.82 -2.58
N GLY A 234 -17.56 6.56 -3.28
CA GLY A 234 -18.82 7.27 -3.09
C GLY A 234 -19.15 8.40 -4.07
N ASP A 235 -18.66 8.36 -5.30
CA ASP A 235 -18.99 9.34 -6.36
C ASP A 235 -18.76 10.81 -5.96
N GLY A 236 -17.67 11.07 -5.23
CA GLY A 236 -17.34 12.40 -4.73
C GLY A 236 -18.18 12.85 -3.53
N MET A 237 -18.87 11.91 -2.86
CA MET A 237 -19.55 12.15 -1.60
C MET A 237 -18.58 12.77 -0.58
N PRO A 238 -18.98 13.84 0.14
CA PRO A 238 -18.17 14.42 1.19
C PRO A 238 -17.85 13.41 2.30
N ASN A 239 -16.63 13.43 2.86
CA ASN A 239 -16.16 12.44 3.83
C ASN A 239 -17.08 12.27 5.04
N ASN A 240 -17.75 13.33 5.49
CA ASN A 240 -18.68 13.29 6.63
C ASN A 240 -20.03 12.61 6.32
N GLN A 241 -20.31 12.29 5.05
CA GLN A 241 -21.51 11.57 4.60
C GLN A 241 -21.21 10.12 4.24
N LYS A 242 -19.93 9.75 4.09
CA LYS A 242 -19.51 8.38 3.80
C LYS A 242 -19.73 7.50 5.02
N ALA A 243 -20.86 6.80 5.04
CA ALA A 243 -21.24 5.89 6.11
C ALA A 243 -21.13 4.44 5.64
N ILE A 244 -20.61 3.59 6.52
CA ILE A 244 -20.37 2.17 6.23
C ILE A 244 -21.66 1.49 5.74
N GLY A 245 -21.58 0.83 4.59
CA GLY A 245 -22.66 0.09 3.97
C GLY A 245 -23.53 0.92 3.02
N ILE A 246 -23.33 2.23 2.95
CA ILE A 246 -24.08 3.14 2.06
C ILE A 246 -23.19 4.16 1.33
N THR A 247 -21.86 3.99 1.37
CA THR A 247 -20.90 4.92 0.73
C THR A 247 -21.15 5.00 -0.79
N GLY A 248 -21.40 3.86 -1.44
CA GLY A 248 -21.76 3.83 -2.85
C GLY A 248 -20.59 4.10 -3.81
N GLY A 249 -20.85 4.72 -4.97
CA GLY A 249 -19.82 4.94 -5.98
C GLY A 249 -19.28 3.65 -6.59
N ILE A 250 -20.15 2.65 -6.78
CA ILE A 250 -19.80 1.33 -7.33
C ILE A 250 -20.51 1.14 -8.67
N HIS A 251 -19.74 1.21 -9.75
CA HIS A 251 -20.20 1.16 -11.14
C HIS A 251 -19.93 -0.20 -11.76
N THR A 252 -21.00 -0.93 -12.04
CA THR A 252 -20.93 -2.34 -12.45
C THR A 252 -21.25 -2.52 -13.93
N ILE A 253 -20.48 -3.37 -14.59
CA ILE A 253 -20.74 -3.78 -15.97
C ILE A 253 -20.42 -5.27 -16.16
N LYS A 254 -21.26 -5.98 -16.92
CA LYS A 254 -20.93 -7.28 -17.47
C LYS A 254 -20.76 -7.14 -18.97
N THR A 255 -19.54 -7.32 -19.47
CA THR A 255 -19.26 -7.06 -20.88
C THR A 255 -18.10 -7.88 -21.42
N LYS A 256 -18.08 -8.01 -22.74
CA LYS A 256 -16.94 -8.46 -23.52
C LYS A 256 -16.37 -7.39 -24.44
N GLU A 257 -17.02 -6.23 -24.48
CA GLU A 257 -16.68 -5.12 -25.35
C GLU A 257 -15.81 -4.13 -24.60
N TYR A 258 -14.57 -3.99 -25.07
CA TYR A 258 -13.61 -3.07 -24.46
C TYR A 258 -14.11 -1.62 -24.42
N LYS A 259 -14.87 -1.18 -25.43
CA LYS A 259 -15.48 0.15 -25.45
C LYS A 259 -16.38 0.40 -24.24
N GLN A 260 -17.21 -0.59 -23.89
CA GLN A 260 -18.12 -0.48 -22.75
C GLN A 260 -17.35 -0.49 -21.42
N PHE A 261 -16.32 -1.32 -21.30
CA PHE A 261 -15.41 -1.29 -20.15
C PHE A 261 -14.74 0.09 -20.01
N ARG A 262 -14.18 0.64 -21.09
CA ARG A 262 -13.51 1.94 -21.07
C ARG A 262 -14.46 3.08 -20.70
N GLU A 263 -15.68 3.07 -21.20
CA GLU A 263 -16.71 4.06 -20.83
C GLU A 263 -17.06 3.97 -19.34
N ASN A 264 -17.21 2.76 -18.80
CA ASN A 264 -17.43 2.55 -17.36
C ASN A 264 -16.22 3.02 -16.53
N LEU A 265 -14.99 2.75 -17.00
CA LEU A 265 -13.76 3.22 -16.35
C LEU A 265 -13.71 4.75 -16.31
N LEU A 266 -13.90 5.42 -17.45
CA LEU A 266 -13.88 6.88 -17.54
C LEU A 266 -14.95 7.54 -16.67
N HIS A 267 -16.14 6.95 -16.61
CA HIS A 267 -17.17 7.43 -15.71
C HIS A 267 -16.74 7.31 -14.25
N SER A 268 -16.24 6.14 -13.85
CA SER A 268 -15.92 5.84 -12.46
C SER A 268 -14.75 6.68 -11.94
N VAL A 269 -13.67 6.82 -12.72
CA VAL A 269 -12.48 7.63 -12.35
C VAL A 269 -12.79 9.12 -12.27
N SER A 270 -13.83 9.61 -12.95
CA SER A 270 -14.18 11.03 -12.91
C SER A 270 -14.54 11.53 -11.50
N PHE A 271 -14.89 10.60 -10.59
CA PHE A 271 -15.16 10.88 -9.18
C PHE A 271 -14.08 10.36 -8.22
N GLY A 272 -12.98 9.77 -8.73
CA GLY A 272 -12.00 9.01 -7.93
C GLY A 272 -11.09 9.83 -7.00
N CYS A 273 -11.02 11.15 -7.16
CA CYS A 273 -10.23 12.03 -6.28
C CYS A 273 -11.14 12.73 -5.28
N SER A 274 -11.49 12.07 -4.18
CA SER A 274 -12.29 12.66 -3.11
C SER A 274 -11.49 13.09 -1.87
N GLY A 275 -10.19 12.73 -1.80
CA GLY A 275 -9.23 13.25 -0.82
C GLY A 275 -9.23 12.56 0.55
N ASP A 276 -10.09 11.55 0.76
CA ASP A 276 -10.00 10.65 1.92
C ASP A 276 -9.02 9.50 1.66
N ARG A 277 -8.54 8.86 2.74
CA ARG A 277 -7.62 7.71 2.68
C ARG A 277 -8.30 6.35 2.84
N GLU A 278 -9.42 6.32 3.53
CA GLU A 278 -10.18 5.09 3.73
C GLU A 278 -11.16 4.90 2.58
N GLU A 279 -11.36 3.66 2.14
CA GLU A 279 -12.16 3.34 0.96
C GLU A 279 -13.21 2.25 1.23
N ASN A 280 -14.18 2.10 0.33
CA ASN A 280 -15.34 1.21 0.48
C ASN A 280 -15.20 -0.12 -0.28
N ASP A 281 -14.03 -0.75 -0.19
CA ASP A 281 -13.70 -2.02 -0.81
C ASP A 281 -14.73 -3.11 -0.51
N ILE A 282 -15.17 -3.22 0.75
CA ILE A 282 -16.01 -4.33 1.17
C ILE A 282 -17.45 -4.16 0.65
N GLU A 283 -17.99 -2.95 0.58
CA GLU A 283 -19.24 -2.64 -0.10
C GLU A 283 -19.21 -3.09 -1.57
N ALA A 284 -18.10 -2.83 -2.27
CA ALA A 284 -17.90 -3.24 -3.66
C ALA A 284 -17.86 -4.77 -3.81
N LEU A 285 -17.16 -5.47 -2.93
CA LEU A 285 -17.14 -6.94 -2.86
C LEU A 285 -18.53 -7.51 -2.59
N LEU A 286 -19.29 -6.93 -1.66
CA LEU A 286 -20.64 -7.39 -1.33
C LEU A 286 -21.61 -7.19 -2.49
N LYS A 287 -21.49 -6.09 -3.23
CA LYS A 287 -22.27 -5.85 -4.45
C LYS A 287 -21.92 -6.88 -5.54
N ALA A 288 -20.63 -7.11 -5.80
CA ALA A 288 -20.20 -8.13 -6.76
C ALA A 288 -20.65 -9.55 -6.39
N GLN A 289 -20.56 -9.92 -5.11
CA GLN A 289 -21.05 -11.19 -4.58
C GLN A 289 -22.57 -11.34 -4.76
N LYS A 290 -23.34 -10.29 -4.47
CA LYS A 290 -24.80 -10.28 -4.61
C LYS A 290 -25.22 -10.45 -6.07
N GLU A 291 -24.54 -9.79 -7.00
CA GLU A 291 -24.86 -9.85 -8.42
C GLU A 291 -24.32 -11.10 -9.11
N ASN A 292 -23.35 -11.78 -8.51
CA ASN A 292 -22.74 -13.01 -9.01
C ASN A 292 -22.77 -14.14 -7.96
N PRO A 293 -23.97 -14.63 -7.55
CA PRO A 293 -24.10 -15.59 -6.44
C PRO A 293 -23.49 -16.98 -6.73
N LYS A 294 -23.11 -17.24 -7.99
CA LYS A 294 -22.44 -18.48 -8.42
C LYS A 294 -20.94 -18.33 -8.62
N ALA A 295 -20.39 -17.13 -8.38
CA ALA A 295 -18.96 -16.88 -8.49
C ALA A 295 -18.21 -17.73 -7.46
N LYS A 296 -17.18 -18.44 -7.93
CA LYS A 296 -16.31 -19.24 -7.05
C LYS A 296 -15.28 -18.40 -6.33
N GLU A 297 -14.92 -17.27 -6.93
CA GLU A 297 -13.95 -16.31 -6.43
C GLU A 297 -14.23 -14.93 -7.01
N ILE A 298 -13.80 -13.89 -6.32
CA ILE A 298 -13.82 -12.50 -6.76
C ILE A 298 -12.38 -12.00 -6.79
N ILE A 299 -11.96 -11.35 -7.86
CA ILE A 299 -10.64 -10.72 -7.95
C ILE A 299 -10.78 -9.26 -7.54
N LEU A 300 -10.08 -8.87 -6.48
CA LEU A 300 -10.00 -7.48 -6.02
C LEU A 300 -8.68 -6.87 -6.49
N ILE A 301 -8.72 -5.76 -7.21
CA ILE A 301 -7.54 -4.95 -7.53
C ILE A 301 -7.58 -3.72 -6.63
N ALA A 302 -6.59 -3.55 -5.74
CA ALA A 302 -6.69 -2.58 -4.64
C ALA A 302 -5.40 -1.79 -4.39
N ASP A 303 -5.54 -0.60 -3.80
CA ASP A 303 -4.42 0.21 -3.30
C ASP A 303 -3.97 -0.26 -1.91
N ASN A 304 -2.73 -0.75 -1.82
CA ASN A 304 -2.07 -1.06 -0.56
C ASN A 304 -1.87 0.14 0.36
N LEU A 305 -1.95 1.37 -0.16
CA LEU A 305 -1.76 2.58 0.61
C LEU A 305 -3.06 3.09 1.26
N SER A 306 -4.21 2.53 0.90
CA SER A 306 -5.52 2.81 1.50
C SER A 306 -5.94 1.72 2.49
N ASP A 307 -6.68 2.13 3.52
CA ASP A 307 -7.28 1.26 4.54
C ASP A 307 -8.79 1.10 4.25
N PHE A 308 -9.43 0.04 4.77
CA PHE A 308 -10.87 -0.13 4.58
C PHE A 308 -11.66 0.78 5.54
N ARG A 309 -12.54 1.60 4.98
CA ARG A 309 -13.59 2.31 5.73
C ARG A 309 -14.55 1.31 6.37
N ASP A 310 -14.86 0.26 5.63
CA ASP A 310 -15.93 -0.69 5.89
C ASP A 310 -15.43 -2.07 6.34
N HIS A 311 -14.29 -2.10 7.05
CA HIS A 311 -13.67 -3.32 7.58
C HIS A 311 -14.64 -4.20 8.40
N GLU A 312 -15.61 -3.60 9.10
CA GLU A 312 -16.64 -4.33 9.88
C GLU A 312 -17.54 -5.24 9.01
N LEU A 313 -17.60 -4.98 7.70
CA LEU A 313 -18.39 -5.74 6.75
C LEU A 313 -17.67 -7.00 6.24
N ILE A 314 -16.37 -7.20 6.51
CA ILE A 314 -15.58 -8.34 5.99
C ILE A 314 -16.28 -9.68 6.27
N SER A 315 -16.87 -9.82 7.46
CA SER A 315 -17.58 -11.04 7.87
C SER A 315 -18.75 -11.44 6.97
N LYS A 316 -19.28 -10.49 6.16
CA LYS A 316 -20.38 -10.71 5.21
C LYS A 316 -19.89 -11.18 3.83
N VAL A 317 -18.60 -11.08 3.53
CA VAL A 317 -18.00 -11.61 2.30
C VAL A 317 -17.77 -13.12 2.49
N LYS A 318 -18.46 -13.91 1.67
CA LYS A 318 -18.46 -15.38 1.70
C LYS A 318 -17.72 -16.00 0.52
N THR A 319 -17.63 -15.28 -0.59
CA THR A 319 -16.87 -15.70 -1.76
C THR A 319 -15.38 -15.41 -1.54
N PRO A 320 -14.48 -16.38 -1.79
CA PRO A 320 -13.03 -16.16 -1.73
C PRO A 320 -12.56 -14.95 -2.55
N VAL A 321 -11.72 -14.11 -1.94
CA VAL A 321 -11.21 -12.89 -2.58
C VAL A 321 -9.74 -13.05 -2.99
N ARG A 322 -9.45 -12.94 -4.28
CA ARG A 322 -8.11 -12.96 -4.88
C ARG A 322 -7.63 -11.52 -5.01
N ILE A 323 -6.75 -11.07 -4.12
CA ILE A 323 -6.38 -9.65 -4.00
C ILE A 323 -5.11 -9.39 -4.83
N VAL A 324 -5.24 -8.68 -5.94
CA VAL A 324 -4.12 -8.05 -6.65
C VAL A 324 -3.79 -6.74 -5.96
N LEU A 325 -2.69 -6.73 -5.21
CA LEU A 325 -2.37 -5.63 -4.31
C LEU A 325 -1.28 -4.72 -4.92
N CYS A 326 -1.71 -3.54 -5.37
CA CYS A 326 -0.88 -2.52 -6.01
C CYS A 326 -0.07 -1.73 -4.97
N GLY A 327 1.07 -1.11 -5.31
CA GLY A 327 1.78 -0.23 -4.38
C GLY A 327 2.52 -0.92 -3.21
N THR A 328 2.84 -2.21 -3.33
CA THR A 328 3.45 -3.03 -2.26
C THR A 328 4.96 -2.83 -2.07
N LYS A 329 5.59 -1.92 -2.84
CA LYS A 329 7.03 -1.64 -2.77
C LYS A 329 7.49 -1.16 -1.38
N TYR A 330 6.64 -0.43 -0.66
CA TYR A 330 7.01 0.30 0.55
C TYR A 330 6.58 -0.42 1.82
N ARG A 331 5.28 -0.75 1.89
CA ARG A 331 4.65 -1.45 3.01
C ARG A 331 3.73 -2.55 2.49
N LEU A 332 3.26 -3.40 3.38
CA LEU A 332 2.14 -4.27 3.11
C LEU A 332 1.03 -3.92 4.08
N ASN A 333 -0.16 -3.60 3.58
CA ASN A 333 -1.31 -3.33 4.42
C ASN A 333 -1.92 -4.65 4.91
N VAL A 334 -1.89 -4.84 6.23
CA VAL A 334 -2.35 -6.07 6.91
C VAL A 334 -3.87 -6.24 6.81
N GLN A 335 -4.64 -5.17 6.54
CA GLN A 335 -6.08 -5.30 6.31
C GLN A 335 -6.39 -6.23 5.13
N TYR A 336 -5.63 -6.15 4.04
CA TYR A 336 -5.78 -7.07 2.90
C TYR A 336 -5.35 -8.51 3.24
N LEU A 337 -4.34 -8.70 4.11
CA LEU A 337 -4.01 -10.03 4.64
C LEU A 337 -5.17 -10.62 5.43
N ASN A 338 -5.82 -9.80 6.25
CA ASN A 338 -7.00 -10.22 7.01
C ASN A 338 -8.21 -10.50 6.11
N LEU A 339 -8.42 -9.73 5.04
CA LEU A 339 -9.46 -10.02 4.05
C LEU A 339 -9.21 -11.35 3.33
N ALA A 340 -7.98 -11.59 2.87
CA ALA A 340 -7.62 -12.87 2.25
C ALA A 340 -7.79 -14.04 3.23
N PHE A 341 -7.35 -13.87 4.49
CA PHE A 341 -7.51 -14.89 5.53
C PHE A 341 -8.99 -15.21 5.81
N ALA A 342 -9.81 -14.19 6.05
CA ALA A 342 -11.21 -14.33 6.41
C ALA A 342 -12.07 -14.94 5.30
N THR A 343 -11.69 -14.75 4.04
CA THR A 343 -12.46 -15.23 2.87
C THR A 343 -11.93 -16.54 2.28
N GLY A 344 -10.81 -17.08 2.77
CA GLY A 344 -10.12 -18.20 2.09
C GLY A 344 -9.50 -17.79 0.75
N GLY A 345 -9.23 -16.49 0.62
CA GLY A 345 -8.65 -15.84 -0.53
C GLY A 345 -7.13 -15.98 -0.63
N SER A 346 -6.53 -15.08 -1.41
CA SER A 346 -5.08 -15.01 -1.63
C SER A 346 -4.64 -13.57 -1.92
N ILE A 347 -3.35 -13.30 -1.79
CA ILE A 347 -2.75 -12.00 -2.17
C ILE A 347 -1.74 -12.20 -3.30
N HIS A 348 -1.77 -11.31 -4.28
CA HIS A 348 -0.93 -11.33 -5.47
C HIS A 348 -0.23 -9.98 -5.60
N THR A 349 1.10 -9.98 -5.52
CA THR A 349 1.93 -8.77 -5.68
C THR A 349 2.65 -8.80 -7.02
N ILE A 350 3.53 -7.84 -7.29
CA ILE A 350 4.36 -7.85 -8.50
C ILE A 350 5.21 -9.13 -8.63
N LYS A 351 5.71 -9.68 -7.51
CA LYS A 351 6.72 -10.76 -7.50
C LYS A 351 6.30 -12.05 -6.82
N GLU A 352 5.38 -11.99 -5.87
CA GLU A 352 5.05 -13.10 -4.98
C GLU A 352 3.54 -13.22 -4.81
N ASP A 353 3.05 -14.46 -4.78
CA ASP A 353 1.66 -14.81 -4.50
C ASP A 353 1.60 -15.55 -3.15
N LEU A 354 0.70 -15.12 -2.26
CA LEU A 354 0.40 -15.75 -0.99
C LEU A 354 -0.94 -16.47 -1.10
N ASN A 355 -0.88 -17.78 -1.26
CA ASN A 355 -2.04 -18.67 -1.33
C ASN A 355 -2.30 -19.34 0.02
N ASP A 356 -3.50 -19.88 0.18
CA ASP A 356 -3.90 -20.77 1.29
C ASP A 356 -3.67 -20.19 2.70
N LEU A 357 -3.85 -18.88 2.85
CA LEU A 357 -3.65 -18.18 4.14
C LEU A 357 -4.58 -18.71 5.24
N ILE A 358 -5.80 -19.13 4.87
CA ILE A 358 -6.80 -19.72 5.79
C ILE A 358 -6.33 -21.04 6.43
N GLY A 359 -5.34 -21.72 5.84
CA GLY A 359 -4.77 -22.94 6.41
C GLY A 359 -3.84 -22.68 7.61
N LYS A 360 -3.54 -21.42 7.92
CA LYS A 360 -2.65 -21.04 9.03
C LYS A 360 -3.36 -21.14 10.36
N SER A 361 -2.69 -21.79 11.32
CA SER A 361 -3.20 -21.95 12.69
C SER A 361 -2.83 -20.76 13.57
N GLU A 362 -3.59 -20.57 14.66
CA GLU A 362 -3.28 -19.62 15.72
C GLU A 362 -1.83 -19.79 16.22
N GLY A 363 -1.08 -18.69 16.32
CA GLY A 363 0.34 -18.68 16.67
C GLY A 363 1.30 -19.08 15.54
N GLU A 364 0.83 -19.61 14.41
CA GLU A 364 1.68 -19.97 13.29
C GLU A 364 2.32 -18.71 12.67
N THR A 365 3.62 -18.79 12.39
CA THR A 365 4.35 -17.70 11.75
C THR A 365 4.68 -18.02 10.30
N PHE A 366 4.58 -17.01 9.43
CA PHE A 366 4.95 -17.14 8.02
C PHE A 366 5.72 -15.90 7.54
N LYS A 367 6.31 -16.00 6.35
CA LYS A 367 6.97 -14.88 5.69
C LYS A 367 6.29 -14.59 4.36
N PHE A 368 6.20 -13.32 4.01
CA PHE A 368 5.69 -12.85 2.72
C PHE A 368 6.29 -11.49 2.41
N MET A 369 6.75 -11.26 1.19
CA MET A 369 7.39 -10.00 0.78
C MET A 369 8.58 -9.60 1.70
N GLY A 370 9.32 -10.60 2.17
CA GLY A 370 10.48 -10.41 3.07
C GLY A 370 10.15 -10.02 4.51
N ARG A 371 8.86 -9.91 4.86
CA ARG A 371 8.36 -9.58 6.21
C ARG A 371 7.85 -10.82 6.91
N LYS A 372 7.84 -10.83 8.25
CA LYS A 372 7.35 -11.95 9.07
C LYS A 372 6.00 -11.60 9.68
N TYR A 373 5.06 -12.53 9.62
CA TYR A 373 3.70 -12.38 10.16
C TYR A 373 3.38 -13.56 11.08
N SER A 374 2.34 -13.41 11.91
CA SER A 374 1.74 -14.48 12.69
C SER A 374 0.22 -14.37 12.70
N ILE A 375 -0.46 -15.47 12.98
CA ILE A 375 -1.88 -15.45 13.33
C ILE A 375 -1.99 -15.22 14.84
N GLN A 376 -2.70 -14.17 15.23
CA GLN A 376 -2.98 -13.81 16.62
C GLN A 376 -4.44 -13.41 16.75
N ASP A 377 -5.16 -14.02 17.68
CA ASP A 377 -6.59 -13.77 17.92
C ASP A 377 -7.44 -13.88 16.63
N GLY A 378 -7.11 -14.85 15.77
CA GLY A 378 -7.81 -15.07 14.51
C GLY A 378 -7.60 -13.99 13.44
N ILE A 379 -6.58 -13.12 13.58
CA ILE A 379 -6.16 -12.16 12.56
C ILE A 379 -4.67 -12.29 12.26
N VAL A 380 -4.27 -11.87 11.06
CA VAL A 380 -2.87 -11.74 10.68
C VAL A 380 -2.29 -10.48 11.34
N VAL A 381 -1.11 -10.62 11.95
CA VAL A 381 -0.35 -9.54 12.58
C VAL A 381 1.08 -9.54 12.04
N GLU A 382 1.61 -8.37 11.71
CA GLU A 382 3.03 -8.22 11.35
C GLU A 382 3.92 -8.31 12.60
N ASN A 383 4.89 -9.23 12.57
CA ASN A 383 5.87 -9.38 13.64
C ASN A 383 6.98 -8.36 13.44
N ILE A 384 6.89 -7.23 14.14
CA ILE A 384 7.99 -6.26 14.19
C ILE A 384 9.08 -6.87 15.06
N SER A 385 10.24 -7.17 14.49
CA SER A 385 11.36 -7.70 15.24
C SER A 385 11.88 -6.67 16.23
N GLU A 386 11.45 -6.74 17.48
CA GLU A 386 12.21 -6.22 18.61
C GLU A 386 13.46 -7.11 18.72
N LYS A 387 14.60 -6.62 18.24
CA LYS A 387 15.87 -7.15 18.76
C LYS A 387 15.93 -6.71 20.21
N ILE A 388 15.49 -7.61 21.11
CA ILE A 388 15.77 -7.51 22.53
C ILE A 388 17.29 -7.34 22.62
N GLN A 389 17.74 -6.18 23.11
CA GLN A 389 19.12 -5.98 23.53
C GLN A 389 19.42 -7.06 24.57
N MET A 390 20.26 -8.02 24.19
CA MET A 390 20.98 -8.85 25.16
C MET A 390 22.16 -8.08 25.71
#